data_AF-A0A0J0V7D3-F1
#
_entry.id   AF-A0A0J0V7D3-F1
#
_cell.length_a   1.000
_cell.length_b   1.000
_cell.length_c   1.000
_cell.angle_alpha   90.00
_cell.angle_beta   90.00
_cell.angle_gamma   90.00
#
_symmetry.space_group_name_H-M   'P 1'
#
loop_
_entity.id
_entity.type
_entity.pdbx_description
1 polymer ?
#
loop_
_entity_poly.entity_id
_entity_poly.type
_entity_poly.pdbx_seq_one_letter_code
_entity_poly.pdbx_strand_id
1 'polypeptide(L)' 'MTDQEIKEQVQEVLDKLRPFLLRDGGDCELVDVEDGVVKLRLLGACGSCPSSTITLKAGI' A
#
# COMPACT_ATOMS: atom_id res chain seq x y z
N MET A 1 -4.62 -19.81 9.26
CA MET A 1 -3.82 -18.62 8.95
C MET A 1 -4.10 -17.61 10.03
N THR A 2 -3.08 -17.25 10.82
CA THR A 2 -3.16 -16.21 11.85
C THR A 2 -2.83 -14.85 11.22
N ASP A 3 -3.39 -13.78 11.77
CA ASP A 3 -3.17 -12.39 11.35
C ASP A 3 -1.66 -12.01 11.35
N GLN A 4 -0.87 -12.55 12.27
CA GLN A 4 0.58 -12.34 12.34
C GLN A 4 1.32 -12.85 11.09
N GLU A 5 0.97 -14.02 10.58
CA GLU A 5 1.62 -14.60 9.39
C GLU A 5 1.33 -13.74 8.14
N ILE A 6 0.10 -13.20 8.06
CA ILE A 6 -0.30 -12.29 6.99
C ILE A 6 0.48 -10.98 7.11
N LYS A 7 0.64 -10.48 8.33
CA LYS A 7 1.41 -9.26 8.60
C LYS A 7 2.85 -9.37 8.12
N GLU A 8 3.53 -10.47 8.44
CA GLU A 8 4.93 -10.71 8.02
C GLU A 8 5.05 -10.82 6.50
N GLN A 9 4.17 -11.58 5.85
CA GLN A 9 4.17 -11.69 4.38
C GLN A 9 3.90 -10.34 3.70
N VAL A 10 2.91 -9.61 4.20
CA VAL A 10 2.56 -8.28 3.68
C VAL A 10 3.73 -7.32 3.86
N GLN A 11 4.44 -7.37 4.99
CA GLN A 11 5.59 -6.51 5.26
C GLN A 11 6.77 -6.83 4.33
N GLU A 12 7.08 -8.10 4.07
CA GLU A 12 8.10 -8.50 3.09
C GLU A 12 7.78 -8.02 1.67
N VAL A 13 6.51 -8.10 1.27
CA VAL A 13 6.07 -7.64 -0.05
C VAL A 13 6.09 -6.11 -0.13
N LEU A 14 5.65 -5.41 0.93
CA LEU A 14 5.72 -3.96 1.01
C LEU A 14 7.16 -3.46 0.92
N ASP A 15 8.12 -4.12 1.55
CA ASP A 15 9.53 -3.69 1.52
C ASP A 15 10.11 -3.78 0.09
N LYS A 16 9.71 -4.79 -0.67
CA LYS A 16 10.05 -4.91 -2.10
C LYS A 16 9.36 -3.86 -2.98
N LEU A 17 8.14 -3.45 -2.62
CA LEU A 17 7.35 -2.44 -3.35
C LEU A 17 7.73 -1.00 -2.99
N ARG A 18 8.20 -0.75 -1.76
CA ARG A 18 8.63 0.57 -1.26
C ARG A 18 9.49 1.38 -2.23
N PRO A 19 10.57 0.85 -2.83
CA PRO A 19 11.38 1.60 -3.78
C PRO A 19 10.62 1.96 -5.07
N PHE A 20 9.64 1.16 -5.47
CA PHE A 20 8.78 1.49 -6.61
C PHE A 20 7.76 2.56 -6.24
N LEU A 21 7.12 2.44 -5.07
CA LEU A 21 6.18 3.43 -4.56
C LEU A 21 6.87 4.79 -4.39
N LEU A 22 8.06 4.83 -3.79
CA LEU A 22 8.85 6.06 -3.65
C LEU A 22 9.20 6.68 -5.00
N ARG A 23 9.50 5.85 -6.03
CA ARG A 23 9.77 6.35 -7.39
C ARG A 23 8.52 6.95 -8.05
N ASP A 24 7.35 6.39 -7.78
CA ASP A 24 6.06 6.95 -8.18
C ASP A 24 5.64 8.17 -7.33
N GLY A 25 6.44 8.55 -6.33
CA GLY A 25 6.16 9.66 -5.42
C GLY A 25 5.09 9.33 -4.37
N GLY A 26 4.78 8.05 -4.18
CA GLY A 26 3.92 7.52 -3.13
C GLY A 26 4.70 6.72 -2.09
N ASP A 27 4.01 6.32 -1.04
CA ASP A 27 4.48 5.41 -0.01
C ASP A 27 3.24 4.72 0.58
N CYS A 28 3.40 3.61 1.29
CA CYS A 28 2.30 2.95 1.97
C CYS A 28 2.72 2.42 3.33
N GLU A 29 1.83 2.59 4.30
CA GLU A 29 2.04 2.18 5.68
C GLU A 29 0.97 1.16 6.06
N LEU A 30 1.41 0.06 6.66
CA LEU A 30 0.52 -0.96 7.20
C LEU A 30 -0.13 -0.44 8.48
N VAL A 31 -1.44 -0.21 8.45
CA VAL A 31 -2.20 0.30 9.59
C VAL A 31 -2.67 -0.85 10.46
N ASP A 32 -3.24 -1.89 9.84
CA ASP A 32 -3.95 -2.92 10.57
C ASP A 32 -4.16 -4.19 9.73
N VAL A 33 -4.31 -5.34 10.39
CA VAL A 33 -4.66 -6.61 9.74
C VAL A 33 -5.72 -7.29 10.61
N GLU A 34 -6.96 -7.37 10.12
CA GLU A 34 -8.08 -7.99 10.84
C GLU A 34 -8.79 -8.99 9.93
N ASP A 35 -8.97 -10.24 10.39
CA ASP A 35 -9.73 -11.28 9.67
C ASP A 35 -9.26 -11.51 8.21
N GLY A 36 -7.96 -11.37 7.96
CA GLY A 36 -7.38 -11.46 6.61
C GLY A 36 -7.55 -10.21 5.74
N VAL A 37 -8.18 -9.16 6.26
CA VAL A 37 -8.30 -7.85 5.62
C VAL A 37 -7.14 -6.96 6.07
N VAL A 38 -6.36 -6.49 5.10
CA VAL A 38 -5.19 -5.63 5.32
C VAL A 38 -5.59 -4.17 5.09
N LYS A 39 -5.45 -3.33 6.13
CA LYS A 39 -5.65 -1.88 6.02
C LYS A 39 -4.30 -1.21 5.78
N LEU A 40 -4.17 -0.57 4.63
CA LEU A 40 -2.99 0.20 4.24
C LEU A 40 -3.35 1.70 4.19
N ARG A 41 -2.45 2.54 4.68
CA ARG A 41 -2.50 3.99 4.52
C ARG A 41 -1.52 4.37 3.43
N LEU A 42 -2.04 4.89 2.32
CA LEU A 42 -1.21 5.46 1.26
C LEU A 42 -0.71 6.85 1.71
N LEU A 43 0.60 7.02 1.70
CA LEU A 43 1.30 8.26 2.01
C LEU A 43 1.88 8.82 0.68
N GLY A 44 2.09 10.12 0.56
CA GLY A 44 2.69 10.73 -0.65
C GLY A 44 1.72 11.32 -1.68
N ALA A 45 2.24 11.59 -2.89
CA ALA A 45 1.64 12.47 -3.89
C ALA A 45 0.31 11.99 -4.48
N CYS A 46 -0.06 10.71 -4.29
CA CYS A 46 -1.37 10.19 -4.66
C CYS A 46 -2.54 10.80 -3.87
N GLY A 47 -2.29 11.49 -2.76
CA GLY A 47 -3.31 12.25 -2.03
C GLY A 47 -3.57 13.67 -2.55
N SER A 48 -2.62 14.26 -3.31
CA SER A 48 -2.60 15.71 -3.56
C SER A 48 -2.70 16.13 -5.02
N CYS A 49 -2.75 15.19 -5.97
CA CYS A 49 -2.93 15.47 -7.40
C CYS A 49 -4.34 15.07 -7.86
N PRO A 50 -5.32 15.99 -7.95
CA PRO A 50 -6.69 15.69 -8.36
C PRO A 50 -6.83 15.19 -9.82
N SER A 51 -5.74 15.16 -10.59
CA SER A 51 -5.74 14.68 -11.97
C SER A 51 -5.31 13.22 -12.15
N SER A 52 -4.73 12.55 -11.12
CA SER A 52 -4.18 11.19 -11.25
C SER A 52 -5.02 10.10 -10.55
N THR A 53 -6.04 10.47 -9.78
CA THR A 53 -6.92 9.52 -9.07
C THR A 53 -7.69 8.59 -10.02
N ILE A 54 -7.92 8.99 -11.28
CA ILE A 54 -8.68 8.20 -12.26
C ILE A 54 -7.83 7.06 -12.88
N THR A 55 -6.54 7.29 -13.11
CA THR A 55 -5.72 6.33 -13.87
C THR A 55 -5.31 5.13 -13.02
N LEU A 56 -5.02 5.32 -11.73
CA LEU A 56 -4.60 4.21 -10.87
C LEU A 56 -5.75 3.25 -10.51
N LYS A 57 -7.01 3.73 -10.46
CA LYS A 57 -8.19 2.88 -10.18
C LYS A 57 -8.60 1.98 -11.35
N ALA A 58 -8.16 2.29 -12.56
CA ALA A 58 -8.44 1.50 -13.77
C ALA A 58 -7.37 0.44 -14.06
N GLY A 59 -6.21 0.52 -13.41
CA GLY A 59 -5.07 -0.37 -13.63
C GLY A 59 -4.88 -1.46 -12.57
N ILE A 60 -5.60 -1.39 -11.45
CA ILE A 60 -5.64 -2.41 -10.39
C ILE A 60 -6.92 -3.23 -10.46
#